data_AF-A0A3N4YWS6-F1
#
_entry.id   AF-A0A3N4YWS6-F1
#
_cell.length_a   1.000
_cell.length_b   1.000
_cell.length_c   1.000
_cell.angle_alpha   90.00
_cell.angle_beta   90.00
_cell.angle_gamma   90.00
#
_symmetry.space_group_name_H-M   'P 1'
#
loop_
_entity.id
_entity.type
_entity.pdbx_description
1 polymer ?
#
loop_
_entity_poly.entity_id
_entity_poly.type
_entity_poly.pdbx_seq_one_letter_code
_entity_poly.pdbx_strand_id
1 'polypeptide(L)'
;MSSLTDRRCHYPRTQPAAVKRLLDRTLECTGLRDQAGEPLLYTPHDFRRMFATEAVTGGLPVHIAARILGHKTLTTTQAYLAVFQDDLIRTYRGFLDRRRAARPQEEYREPTPQEWRDFQQHFELRKVSLGTCGRPYGTPCKREHACIRCPVLQMDPRQKSRLIEIIQNLRERIREARANGWLGEVEGLQVSFDAAMAKLKSLKNTPTDGRPELVDLGMPVFTDDAPPPQPDE
;
A
#
# COMPACT_ATOMS: atom_id res chain seq x y z
N MET A 1 61.03 -20.00 -29.17
CA MET A 1 59.75 -19.59 -28.53
C MET A 1 60.08 -19.01 -27.17
N SER A 2 60.35 -17.70 -27.11
CA SER A 2 60.77 -17.03 -25.88
C SER A 2 59.58 -16.41 -25.15
N SER A 3 59.51 -16.76 -23.87
CA SER A 3 58.67 -16.25 -22.79
C SER A 3 58.43 -14.73 -22.82
N LEU A 4 57.15 -14.34 -22.82
CA LEU A 4 56.67 -13.00 -22.48
C LEU A 4 56.43 -12.96 -20.96
N THR A 5 57.41 -12.44 -20.22
CA THR A 5 57.31 -12.17 -18.79
C THR A 5 56.37 -11.00 -18.53
N ASP A 6 55.31 -11.31 -17.77
CA ASP A 6 54.36 -10.39 -17.12
C ASP A 6 55.12 -9.30 -16.32
N ARG A 7 55.22 -8.09 -16.90
CA ARG A 7 55.70 -6.91 -16.18
C ARG A 7 54.58 -6.43 -15.25
N ARG A 8 54.55 -6.98 -14.04
CA ARG A 8 53.77 -6.41 -12.94
C ARG A 8 54.32 -5.03 -12.60
N CYS A 9 53.59 -3.99 -12.98
CA CYS A 9 53.82 -2.63 -12.47
C CYS A 9 53.68 -2.65 -10.95
N HIS A 10 54.80 -2.55 -10.25
CA HIS A 10 54.82 -2.34 -8.81
C HIS A 10 54.43 -0.89 -8.53
N TYR A 11 53.14 -0.63 -8.32
CA TYR A 11 52.72 0.64 -7.73
C TYR A 11 53.31 0.71 -6.32
N PRO A 12 54.12 1.73 -5.97
CA PRO A 12 54.58 1.88 -4.60
C PRO A 12 53.35 1.99 -3.71
N ARG A 13 53.19 1.05 -2.77
CA ARG A 13 52.12 1.13 -1.76
C ARG A 13 52.38 2.39 -0.94
N THR A 14 51.65 3.46 -1.22
CA THR A 14 51.62 4.64 -0.37
C THR A 14 51.16 4.18 1.01
N GLN A 15 52.04 4.28 2.00
CA GLN A 15 51.69 3.92 3.36
C GLN A 15 50.64 4.92 3.86
N PRO A 16 49.59 4.47 4.59
CA PRO A 16 48.55 5.36 5.11
C PRO A 16 49.10 6.55 5.90
N ALA A 17 50.18 6.33 6.66
CA ALA A 17 50.88 7.37 7.39
C ALA A 17 51.52 8.44 6.49
N ALA A 18 52.00 8.07 5.30
CA ALA A 18 52.56 9.02 4.35
C ALA A 18 51.46 9.94 3.78
N VAL A 19 50.29 9.39 3.46
CA VAL A 19 49.13 10.16 2.99
C VAL A 19 48.65 11.11 4.08
N LYS A 20 48.55 10.65 5.33
CA LYS A 20 48.16 11.52 6.46
C LYS A 20 49.12 12.69 6.65
N ARG A 21 50.45 12.46 6.63
CA ARG A 21 51.43 13.54 6.75
C ARG A 21 51.34 14.57 5.61
N LEU A 22 51.12 14.11 4.38
CA LEU A 22 50.95 15.02 3.24
C LEU A 22 49.67 15.85 3.40
N LEU A 23 48.58 15.21 3.84
CA LEU A 23 47.32 15.89 4.13
C LEU A 23 47.48 16.95 5.23
N ASP A 24 48.12 16.62 6.34
CA ASP A 24 48.35 17.53 7.47
C ASP A 24 49.14 18.75 7.02
N ARG A 25 50.25 18.52 6.30
CA ARG A 25 51.07 19.60 5.77
C ARG A 25 50.31 20.49 4.78
N THR A 26 49.42 19.90 3.98
CA THR A 26 48.59 20.68 3.03
C THR A 26 47.58 21.54 3.78
N LEU A 27 46.93 21.01 4.82
CA LEU A 27 46.00 21.75 5.66
C LEU A 27 46.69 22.89 6.40
N GLU A 28 47.86 22.65 7.00
CA GLU A 28 48.69 23.69 7.61
C GLU A 28 49.00 24.83 6.63
N CYS A 29 49.38 24.51 5.39
CA CYS A 29 49.68 25.52 4.37
C CYS A 29 48.44 26.33 3.93
N THR A 30 47.23 25.77 4.03
CA THR A 30 46.01 26.47 3.63
C THR A 30 45.56 27.51 4.65
N GLY A 31 45.97 27.38 5.92
CA GLY A 31 45.54 28.25 7.01
C GLY A 31 44.04 28.16 7.33
N LEU A 32 43.33 27.15 6.80
CA LEU A 32 41.91 26.96 7.05
C LEU A 32 41.65 26.60 8.52
N ARG A 33 40.66 27.27 9.10
CA ARG A 33 40.23 27.09 10.49
C ARG A 33 38.74 26.76 10.53
N ASP A 34 38.31 26.06 11.56
CA ASP A 34 36.89 25.82 11.82
C ASP A 34 36.19 27.09 12.36
N GLN A 35 34.90 26.94 12.72
CA GLN A 35 34.10 28.05 13.26
C GLN A 35 34.56 28.52 14.65
N ALA A 36 35.28 27.68 15.40
CA ALA A 36 35.88 28.04 16.69
C ALA A 36 37.26 28.69 16.54
N GLY A 37 37.80 28.72 15.31
CA GLY A 37 39.11 29.26 15.01
C GLY A 37 40.24 28.24 15.17
N GLU A 38 39.96 26.96 15.32
CA GLU A 38 40.97 25.90 15.44
C GLU A 38 41.39 25.34 14.07
N PRO A 39 42.63 24.83 13.91
CA PRO A 39 43.07 24.22 12.66
C PRO A 39 42.22 23.00 12.28
N LEU A 40 41.86 22.89 11.00
CA LEU A 40 41.11 21.72 10.52
C LEU A 40 41.94 20.45 10.58
N LEU A 41 41.40 19.42 11.23
CA LEU A 41 41.99 18.09 11.30
C LEU A 41 41.17 17.12 10.45
N TYR A 42 41.72 16.69 9.30
CA TYR A 42 41.10 15.67 8.47
C TYR A 42 41.92 14.39 8.41
N THR A 43 41.21 13.29 8.21
CA THR A 43 41.75 11.98 7.89
C THR A 43 41.36 11.60 6.45
N PRO A 44 42.08 10.67 5.80
CA PRO A 44 41.65 10.11 4.52
C PRO A 44 40.22 9.52 4.55
N HIS A 45 39.76 9.07 5.72
CA HIS A 45 38.40 8.57 5.90
C HIS A 45 37.36 9.70 5.76
N ASP A 46 37.67 10.93 6.17
CA ASP A 46 36.74 12.06 6.04
C ASP A 46 36.49 12.43 4.58
N PHE A 47 37.50 12.36 3.72
CA PHE A 47 37.33 12.54 2.28
C PHE A 47 36.47 11.43 1.66
N ARG A 48 36.61 10.19 2.15
CA ARG A 48 35.73 9.09 1.75
C ARG A 48 34.28 9.37 2.15
N ARG A 49 34.05 9.90 3.37
CA ARG A 49 32.71 10.29 3.84
C ARG A 49 32.14 11.42 2.99
N MET A 50 32.90 12.49 2.73
CA MET A 50 32.47 13.62 1.90
C MET A 50 32.06 13.16 0.50
N PHE A 51 32.91 12.37 -0.16
CA PHE A 51 32.61 11.82 -1.49
C PHE A 51 31.36 10.92 -1.47
N ALA A 52 31.24 10.01 -0.49
CA ALA A 52 30.11 9.10 -0.41
C ALA A 52 28.79 9.84 -0.18
N THR A 53 28.79 10.82 0.72
CA THR A 53 27.66 11.72 0.96
C THR A 53 27.31 12.47 -0.33
N GLU A 54 28.26 13.17 -0.95
CA GLU A 54 28.01 13.96 -2.17
C GLU A 54 27.50 13.11 -3.36
N ALA A 55 28.07 11.92 -3.55
CA ALA A 55 27.64 11.05 -4.64
C ALA A 55 26.19 10.59 -4.44
N VAL A 56 25.84 10.16 -3.23
CA VAL A 56 24.48 9.70 -2.91
C VAL A 56 23.49 10.87 -2.89
N THR A 57 23.86 12.02 -2.33
CA THR A 57 23.04 13.26 -2.35
C THR A 57 22.81 13.75 -3.79
N GLY A 58 23.81 13.59 -4.66
CA GLY A 58 23.74 13.93 -6.09
C GLY A 58 22.91 12.95 -6.93
N GLY A 59 22.25 11.97 -6.30
CA GLY A 59 21.34 11.03 -6.97
C GLY A 59 22.00 9.75 -7.47
N LEU A 60 23.26 9.46 -7.13
CA LEU A 60 23.87 8.18 -7.45
C LEU A 60 23.20 7.07 -6.63
N PRO A 61 22.67 6.00 -7.27
CA PRO A 61 22.05 4.91 -6.53
C PRO A 61 23.02 4.27 -5.52
N VAL A 62 22.54 4.02 -4.30
CA VAL A 62 23.37 3.55 -3.16
C VAL A 62 24.17 2.28 -3.47
N HIS A 63 23.62 1.37 -4.27
CA HIS A 63 24.31 0.14 -4.65
C HIS A 63 25.47 0.38 -5.62
N ILE A 64 25.41 1.43 -6.45
CA ILE A 64 26.50 1.86 -7.33
C ILE A 64 27.58 2.56 -6.51
N ALA A 65 27.18 3.47 -5.61
CA ALA A 65 28.11 4.12 -4.68
C ALA A 65 28.88 3.09 -3.82
N ALA A 66 28.19 2.07 -3.31
CA ALA A 66 28.80 0.95 -2.57
C ALA A 66 29.85 0.20 -3.41
N ARG A 67 29.56 -0.02 -4.70
CA ARG A 67 30.45 -0.71 -5.64
C ARG A 67 31.73 0.09 -5.89
N ILE A 68 31.62 1.40 -6.08
CA ILE A 68 32.77 2.32 -6.27
C ILE A 68 33.65 2.33 -5.02
N LEU A 69 33.04 2.38 -3.84
CA LEU A 69 33.74 2.40 -2.56
C LEU A 69 34.31 1.02 -2.15
N GLY A 70 33.97 -0.04 -2.87
CA GLY A 70 34.40 -1.40 -2.55
C GLY A 70 33.77 -1.95 -1.26
N HIS A 71 32.57 -1.48 -0.89
CA HIS A 71 31.85 -2.01 0.27
C HIS A 71 31.29 -3.40 -0.02
N LYS A 72 31.45 -4.33 0.94
CA LYS A 72 30.90 -5.69 0.84
C LYS A 72 29.40 -5.74 1.13
N THR A 73 28.91 -4.83 1.95
CA THR A 73 27.50 -4.73 2.34
C THR A 73 26.98 -3.34 2.02
N LEU A 74 25.70 -3.26 1.64
CA LEU A 74 25.03 -1.98 1.35
C LEU A 74 24.85 -1.14 2.62
N THR A 75 24.75 -1.78 3.79
CA THR A 75 24.58 -1.13 5.09
C THR A 75 25.65 -0.07 5.38
N THR A 76 26.91 -0.33 5.00
CA THR A 76 28.02 0.62 5.17
C THR A 76 27.85 1.89 4.32
N THR A 77 27.18 1.80 3.17
CA THR A 77 26.88 2.96 2.33
C THR A 77 25.55 3.61 2.71
N GLN A 78 24.60 2.84 3.28
CA GLN A 78 23.29 3.35 3.69
C GLN A 78 23.38 4.41 4.79
N ALA A 79 24.44 4.41 5.61
CA ALA A 79 24.68 5.49 6.57
C ALA A 79 24.74 6.89 5.92
N TYR A 80 25.12 6.97 4.63
CA TYR A 80 25.13 8.22 3.86
C TYR A 80 23.76 8.60 3.27
N LEU A 81 22.75 7.72 3.32
CA LEU A 81 21.38 7.99 2.86
C LEU A 81 20.51 8.72 3.89
N ALA A 82 20.91 8.76 5.16
CA ALA A 82 20.10 9.29 6.26
C ALA A 82 19.73 10.80 6.11
N VAL A 83 20.31 11.48 5.12
CA VAL A 83 20.13 12.92 4.87
C VAL A 83 18.90 13.23 3.99
N PHE A 84 18.12 12.25 3.48
CA PHE A 84 17.05 12.56 2.52
C PHE A 84 15.65 12.03 2.85
N GLN A 85 14.84 12.91 3.44
CA GLN A 85 13.38 12.83 3.29
C GLN A 85 12.89 13.49 1.99
N ASP A 86 13.53 14.59 1.57
CA ASP A 86 13.08 15.36 0.39
C ASP A 86 13.29 14.62 -0.94
N ASP A 87 14.44 13.95 -1.13
CA ASP A 87 14.71 13.22 -2.36
C ASP A 87 13.85 11.96 -2.49
N LEU A 88 13.52 11.32 -1.35
CA LEU A 88 12.56 10.22 -1.32
C LEU A 88 11.17 10.71 -1.75
N ILE A 89 10.68 11.80 -1.16
CA ILE A 89 9.39 12.40 -1.50
C ILE A 89 9.36 12.82 -2.97
N ARG A 90 10.41 13.50 -3.47
CA ARG A 90 10.53 13.93 -4.87
C ARG A 90 10.49 12.74 -5.82
N THR A 91 11.29 11.72 -5.55
CA THR A 91 11.38 10.53 -6.40
C THR A 91 10.07 9.75 -6.43
N TYR A 92 9.42 9.60 -5.27
CA TYR A 92 8.14 8.94 -5.16
C TYR A 92 7.02 9.71 -5.88
N ARG A 93 6.95 11.04 -5.72
CA ARG A 93 6.02 11.90 -6.46
C ARG A 93 6.21 11.77 -7.97
N GLY A 94 7.45 11.86 -8.45
CA GLY A 94 7.76 11.68 -9.88
C GLY A 94 7.45 10.28 -10.43
N PHE A 95 7.48 9.25 -9.59
CA PHE A 95 6.99 7.91 -9.96
C PHE A 95 5.46 7.90 -10.11
N LEU A 96 4.72 8.49 -9.17
CA LEU A 96 3.26 8.59 -9.23
C LEU A 96 2.78 9.41 -10.44
N ASP A 97 3.43 10.55 -10.71
CA ASP A 97 3.06 11.43 -11.82
C ASP A 97 3.23 10.75 -13.18
N ARG A 98 4.32 9.99 -13.37
CA ARG A 98 4.52 9.18 -14.58
C ARG A 98 3.41 8.13 -14.78
N ARG A 99 2.96 7.49 -13.69
CA ARG A 99 1.84 6.53 -13.77
C ARG A 99 0.51 7.20 -14.07
N ARG A 100 0.26 8.39 -13.51
CA ARG A 100 -0.95 9.18 -13.80
C ARG A 100 -0.96 9.65 -15.25
N ALA A 101 0.18 10.08 -15.79
CA ALA A 101 0.32 10.50 -17.18
C ALA A 101 0.08 9.36 -18.18
N ALA A 102 0.38 8.11 -17.80
CA ALA A 102 0.14 6.93 -18.64
C ALA A 102 -1.34 6.48 -18.65
N ARG A 103 -2.20 7.02 -17.77
CA ARG A 103 -3.62 6.68 -17.77
C ARG A 103 -4.37 7.53 -18.81
N PRO A 104 -5.36 6.95 -19.52
CA PRO A 104 -6.24 7.70 -20.40
C PRO A 104 -6.88 8.87 -19.64
N GLN A 105 -6.90 10.07 -20.25
CA GLN A 105 -7.46 11.26 -19.61
C GLN A 105 -8.97 11.11 -19.34
N GLU A 106 -9.65 10.26 -20.11
CA GLU A 106 -11.05 9.92 -19.95
C GLU A 106 -11.39 9.35 -18.56
N GLU A 107 -10.44 8.66 -17.90
CA GLU A 107 -10.63 8.15 -16.53
C GLU A 107 -10.67 9.27 -15.48
N TYR A 108 -10.13 10.45 -15.77
CA TYR A 108 -10.11 11.61 -14.88
C TYR A 108 -11.17 12.66 -15.24
N ARG A 109 -12.09 12.33 -16.14
CA ARG A 109 -13.18 13.24 -16.50
C ARG A 109 -14.05 13.49 -15.27
N GLU A 110 -14.32 14.77 -15.01
CA GLU A 110 -15.33 15.17 -14.03
C GLU A 110 -16.71 14.66 -14.45
N PRO A 111 -17.42 13.88 -13.61
CA PRO A 111 -18.76 13.41 -13.92
C PRO A 111 -19.71 14.59 -14.12
N THR A 112 -20.58 14.51 -15.12
CA THR A 112 -21.58 15.54 -15.40
C THR A 112 -22.61 15.64 -14.28
N PRO A 113 -23.29 16.80 -14.12
CA PRO A 113 -24.39 16.92 -13.16
C PRO A 113 -25.51 15.91 -13.37
N GLN A 114 -25.75 15.45 -14.61
CA GLN A 114 -26.74 14.41 -14.89
C GLN A 114 -26.28 13.05 -14.40
N GLU A 115 -25.02 12.65 -14.67
CA GLU A 115 -24.44 11.41 -14.15
C GLU A 115 -24.43 11.40 -12.62
N TRP A 116 -24.18 12.55 -11.98
CA TRP A 116 -24.31 12.70 -10.54
C TRP A 116 -25.74 12.49 -10.06
N ARG A 117 -26.74 13.07 -10.74
CA ARG A 117 -28.16 12.85 -10.41
C ARG A 117 -28.56 11.39 -10.59
N ASP A 118 -28.16 10.75 -11.68
CA ASP A 118 -28.47 9.35 -11.96
C ASP A 118 -27.81 8.42 -10.94
N PHE A 119 -26.57 8.72 -10.55
CA PHE A 119 -25.87 8.02 -9.47
C PHE A 119 -26.55 8.20 -8.12
N GLN A 120 -27.03 9.40 -7.80
CA GLN A 120 -27.76 9.67 -6.54
C GLN A 120 -29.13 8.97 -6.52
N GLN A 121 -29.90 9.08 -7.60
CA GLN A 121 -31.20 8.42 -7.76
C GLN A 121 -31.08 6.89 -7.73
N HIS A 122 -29.95 6.34 -8.18
CA HIS A 122 -29.66 4.91 -8.06
C HIS A 122 -29.76 4.40 -6.63
N PHE A 123 -29.44 5.19 -5.60
CA PHE A 123 -29.58 4.74 -4.21
C PHE A 123 -31.04 4.71 -3.75
N GLU A 124 -31.87 5.64 -4.21
CA GLU A 124 -33.29 5.71 -3.84
C GLU A 124 -34.11 4.60 -4.51
N LEU A 125 -33.89 4.36 -5.80
CA LEU A 125 -34.57 3.33 -6.58
C LEU A 125 -34.21 1.89 -6.17
N ARG A 126 -33.22 1.74 -5.28
CA ARG A 126 -32.73 0.43 -4.80
C ARG A 126 -33.26 0.02 -3.45
N LYS A 127 -34.12 0.84 -2.85
CA LYS A 127 -34.96 0.40 -1.72
C LYS A 127 -35.99 -0.62 -2.23
N VAL A 128 -35.92 -1.81 -1.67
CA VAL A 128 -36.82 -2.93 -1.95
C VAL A 128 -37.51 -3.37 -0.66
N SER A 129 -38.50 -4.26 -0.77
CA SER A 129 -39.40 -4.62 0.33
C SER A 129 -38.74 -5.14 1.61
N LEU A 130 -37.50 -5.63 1.55
CA LEU A 130 -36.75 -6.19 2.69
C LEU A 130 -35.48 -5.40 3.06
N GLY A 131 -35.17 -4.32 2.36
CA GLY A 131 -33.93 -3.55 2.57
C GLY A 131 -33.44 -2.88 1.30
N THR A 132 -32.13 -2.91 1.08
CA THR A 132 -31.48 -2.17 -0.03
C THR A 132 -30.71 -3.11 -0.95
N CYS A 133 -30.81 -2.91 -2.26
CA CYS A 133 -30.01 -3.65 -3.22
C CYS A 133 -28.60 -3.06 -3.34
N GLY A 134 -27.58 -3.75 -2.84
CA GLY A 134 -26.18 -3.33 -2.85
C GLY A 134 -25.45 -3.54 -4.19
N ARG A 135 -26.17 -3.75 -5.29
CA ARG A 135 -25.53 -3.98 -6.59
C ARG A 135 -25.05 -2.64 -7.20
N PRO A 136 -23.81 -2.58 -7.74
CA PRO A 136 -23.20 -1.34 -8.23
C PRO A 136 -24.02 -0.60 -9.29
N TYR A 137 -23.83 0.72 -9.35
CA TYR A 137 -24.38 1.56 -10.42
C TYR A 137 -24.01 1.02 -11.80
N GLY A 138 -24.93 1.12 -12.77
CA GLY A 138 -24.72 0.66 -14.14
C GLY A 138 -24.74 -0.86 -14.35
N THR A 139 -25.02 -1.68 -13.31
CA THR A 139 -25.09 -3.15 -13.47
C THR A 139 -26.53 -3.68 -13.49
N PRO A 140 -26.99 -4.33 -14.59
CA PRO A 140 -28.37 -4.76 -14.73
C PRO A 140 -28.71 -5.92 -13.78
N CYS A 141 -29.99 -6.08 -13.40
CA CYS A 141 -30.45 -7.20 -12.58
C CYS A 141 -31.07 -8.30 -13.47
N LYS A 142 -30.53 -9.52 -13.45
CA LYS A 142 -31.09 -10.65 -14.23
C LYS A 142 -32.36 -11.26 -13.62
N ARG A 143 -32.64 -10.96 -12.35
CA ARG A 143 -33.69 -11.60 -11.55
C ARG A 143 -34.45 -10.51 -10.80
N GLU A 144 -35.02 -9.59 -11.58
CA GLU A 144 -35.83 -8.49 -11.07
C GLU A 144 -36.91 -9.04 -10.13
N HIS A 145 -37.13 -8.35 -9.01
CA HIS A 145 -38.12 -8.69 -7.99
C HIS A 145 -37.90 -10.02 -7.21
N ALA A 146 -36.87 -10.82 -7.49
CA ALA A 146 -36.50 -12.02 -6.71
C ALA A 146 -35.47 -11.73 -5.60
N CYS A 147 -35.59 -10.59 -4.91
CA CYS A 147 -34.56 -10.06 -4.01
C CYS A 147 -34.22 -10.98 -2.83
N ILE A 148 -35.18 -11.78 -2.34
CA ILE A 148 -34.96 -12.70 -1.22
C ILE A 148 -33.90 -13.77 -1.50
N ARG A 149 -33.73 -14.17 -2.76
CA ARG A 149 -32.68 -15.11 -3.20
C ARG A 149 -31.37 -14.41 -3.56
N CYS A 150 -31.35 -13.08 -3.55
CA CYS A 150 -30.24 -12.30 -4.06
C CYS A 150 -29.14 -12.15 -3.00
N PRO A 151 -27.87 -12.51 -3.30
CA PRO A 151 -26.78 -12.37 -2.33
C PRO A 151 -26.42 -10.90 -2.06
N VAL A 152 -26.71 -9.99 -3.00
CA VAL A 152 -26.42 -8.55 -2.87
C VAL A 152 -27.54 -7.77 -2.16
N LEU A 153 -28.62 -8.43 -1.72
CA LEU A 153 -29.64 -7.77 -0.90
C LEU A 153 -29.09 -7.57 0.52
N GLN A 154 -28.86 -6.32 0.88
CA GLN A 154 -28.55 -5.87 2.23
C GLN A 154 -29.87 -5.76 2.99
N MET A 155 -30.05 -6.65 3.98
CA MET A 155 -31.27 -6.71 4.78
C MET A 155 -31.35 -5.49 5.71
N ASP A 156 -32.52 -4.84 5.74
CA ASP A 156 -32.83 -3.87 6.79
C ASP A 156 -33.24 -4.63 8.07
N PRO A 157 -32.52 -4.46 9.20
CA PRO A 157 -32.88 -5.09 10.47
C PRO A 157 -34.32 -4.81 10.91
N ARG A 158 -34.90 -3.66 10.54
CA ARG A 158 -36.29 -3.28 10.85
C ARG A 158 -37.30 -4.17 10.12
N GLN A 159 -36.92 -4.80 9.00
CA GLN A 159 -37.77 -5.71 8.23
C GLN A 159 -37.71 -7.17 8.69
N LYS A 160 -37.10 -7.44 9.86
CA LYS A 160 -36.98 -8.80 10.40
C LYS A 160 -38.33 -9.50 10.59
N SER A 161 -39.35 -8.79 11.08
CA SER A 161 -40.71 -9.35 11.25
C SER A 161 -41.29 -9.82 9.92
N ARG A 162 -41.22 -8.97 8.89
CA ARG A 162 -41.65 -9.29 7.54
C ARG A 162 -40.91 -10.49 6.95
N LEU A 163 -39.60 -10.63 7.21
CA LEU A 163 -38.83 -11.80 6.77
C LEU A 163 -39.35 -13.09 7.44
N ILE A 164 -39.73 -13.04 8.72
CA ILE A 164 -40.29 -14.18 9.45
C ILE A 164 -41.65 -14.59 8.85
N GLU A 165 -42.51 -13.62 8.53
CA GLU A 165 -43.80 -13.88 7.85
C GLU A 165 -43.59 -14.58 6.51
N ILE A 166 -42.62 -14.13 5.70
CA ILE A 166 -42.29 -14.77 4.42
C ILE A 166 -41.81 -16.21 4.64
N ILE A 167 -40.99 -16.47 5.66
CA ILE A 167 -40.52 -17.83 6.00
C ILE A 167 -41.69 -18.73 6.37
N GLN A 168 -42.66 -18.24 7.15
CA GLN A 168 -43.85 -18.99 7.53
C GLN A 168 -44.72 -19.31 6.31
N ASN A 169 -44.97 -18.32 5.45
CA ASN A 169 -45.73 -18.52 4.22
C ASN A 169 -45.06 -19.53 3.26
N LEU A 170 -43.73 -19.45 3.09
CA LEU A 170 -42.98 -20.41 2.29
C LEU A 170 -43.11 -21.83 2.85
N ARG A 171 -43.10 -22.00 4.17
CA ARG A 171 -43.28 -23.30 4.81
C ARG A 171 -44.69 -23.87 4.57
N GLU A 172 -45.71 -23.03 4.59
CA GLU A 172 -47.08 -23.43 4.26
C GLU A 172 -47.20 -23.87 2.80
N ARG A 173 -46.70 -23.06 1.87
CA ARG A 173 -46.73 -23.40 0.44
C ARG A 173 -45.93 -24.66 0.10
N ILE A 174 -44.81 -24.89 0.79
CA ILE A 174 -44.04 -26.15 0.62
C ILE A 174 -44.88 -27.35 1.09
N ARG A 175 -45.60 -27.24 2.22
CA ARG A 175 -46.48 -28.33 2.70
C ARG A 175 -47.59 -28.63 1.70
N GLU A 176 -48.23 -27.58 1.20
CA GLU A 176 -49.28 -27.69 0.18
C GLU A 176 -48.76 -28.35 -1.11
N ALA A 177 -47.64 -27.86 -1.64
CA ALA A 177 -47.05 -28.41 -2.86
C ALA A 177 -46.64 -29.89 -2.69
N ARG A 178 -46.17 -30.29 -1.49
CA ARG A 178 -45.90 -31.70 -1.18
C ARG A 178 -47.16 -32.55 -1.13
N ALA A 179 -48.23 -32.06 -0.50
CA ALA A 179 -49.50 -32.78 -0.42
C ALA A 179 -50.13 -33.03 -1.80
N ASN A 180 -49.92 -32.09 -2.73
CA ASN A 180 -50.43 -32.18 -4.10
C ASN A 180 -49.43 -32.80 -5.11
N GLY A 181 -48.23 -33.17 -4.67
CA GLY A 181 -47.22 -33.78 -5.54
C GLY A 181 -46.56 -32.84 -6.55
N TRP A 182 -46.60 -31.52 -6.34
CA TRP A 182 -45.98 -30.52 -7.23
C TRP A 182 -44.47 -30.38 -6.99
N LEU A 183 -43.72 -31.42 -7.37
CA LEU A 183 -42.28 -31.53 -7.04
C LEU A 183 -41.43 -30.34 -7.51
N GLY A 184 -41.69 -29.80 -8.71
CA GLY A 184 -40.96 -28.63 -9.22
C GLY A 184 -41.25 -27.34 -8.43
N GLU A 185 -42.46 -27.18 -7.91
CA GLU A 185 -42.79 -26.05 -7.03
C GLU A 185 -42.13 -26.22 -5.65
N VAL A 186 -42.08 -27.45 -5.12
CA VAL A 186 -41.37 -27.75 -3.87
C VAL A 186 -39.90 -27.33 -3.98
N GLU A 187 -39.20 -27.69 -5.06
CA GLU A 187 -37.81 -27.31 -5.28
C GLU A 187 -37.63 -25.79 -5.32
N GLY A 188 -38.45 -25.09 -6.11
CA GLY A 188 -38.40 -23.64 -6.21
C GLY A 188 -38.67 -22.93 -4.88
N LEU A 189 -39.69 -23.37 -4.13
CA LEU A 189 -40.03 -22.80 -2.84
C LEU A 189 -38.95 -23.08 -1.78
N GLN A 190 -38.33 -24.26 -1.81
CA GLN A 190 -37.24 -24.63 -0.90
C GLN A 190 -36.04 -23.70 -1.08
N VAL A 191 -35.66 -23.37 -2.33
CA VAL A 191 -34.57 -22.41 -2.60
C VAL A 191 -34.88 -21.02 -2.01
N SER A 192 -36.12 -20.54 -2.11
CA SER A 192 -36.53 -19.29 -1.47
C SER A 192 -36.47 -19.37 0.06
N PHE A 193 -36.93 -20.49 0.62
CA PHE A 193 -36.96 -20.73 2.07
C PHE A 193 -35.55 -20.74 2.66
N ASP A 194 -34.63 -21.48 2.04
CA ASP A 194 -33.25 -21.58 2.50
C ASP A 194 -32.54 -20.23 2.44
N ALA A 195 -32.76 -19.45 1.36
CA ALA A 195 -32.23 -18.10 1.24
C ALA A 195 -32.79 -17.14 2.31
N ALA A 196 -34.09 -17.24 2.60
CA ALA A 196 -34.74 -16.44 3.65
C ALA A 196 -34.18 -16.78 5.04
N MET A 197 -34.00 -18.07 5.33
CA MET A 197 -33.40 -18.56 6.57
C MET A 197 -31.95 -18.11 6.74
N ALA A 198 -31.14 -18.16 5.67
CA ALA A 198 -29.77 -17.67 5.68
C ALA A 198 -29.70 -16.18 6.01
N LYS A 199 -30.59 -15.36 5.42
CA LYS A 199 -30.70 -13.93 5.72
C LYS A 199 -31.12 -13.66 7.17
N LEU A 200 -32.06 -14.44 7.70
CA LEU A 200 -32.47 -14.35 9.11
C LEU A 200 -31.31 -14.69 10.05
N LYS A 201 -30.50 -15.70 9.72
CA LYS A 201 -29.28 -16.04 10.47
C LYS A 201 -28.26 -14.89 10.43
N SER A 202 -28.04 -14.31 9.25
CA SER A 202 -27.15 -13.15 9.10
C SER A 202 -27.57 -11.97 9.98
N LEU A 203 -28.88 -11.66 10.05
CA LEU A 203 -29.41 -10.59 10.90
C LEU A 203 -29.21 -10.85 12.39
N LYS A 204 -29.19 -12.11 12.84
CA LYS A 204 -28.93 -12.46 14.24
C LYS A 204 -27.46 -12.26 14.64
N ASN A 205 -26.56 -12.39 13.67
CA ASN A 205 -25.12 -12.23 13.87
C ASN A 205 -24.67 -10.75 13.73
N THR A 206 -25.56 -9.85 13.32
CA THR A 206 -25.27 -8.41 13.24
C THR A 206 -25.41 -7.78 14.63
N PRO A 207 -24.39 -7.06 15.14
CA PRO A 207 -24.46 -6.36 16.43
C PRO A 207 -25.67 -5.41 16.48
N THR A 208 -26.38 -5.41 17.61
CA THR A 208 -27.63 -4.68 17.85
C THR A 208 -27.51 -3.16 17.66
N ASP A 209 -26.28 -2.63 17.71
CA ASP A 209 -25.98 -1.20 17.62
C ASP A 209 -25.79 -0.70 16.16
N GLY A 210 -25.95 -1.57 15.16
CA GLY A 210 -25.90 -1.21 13.73
C GLY A 210 -24.55 -0.72 13.22
N ARG A 211 -23.54 -0.62 14.10
CA ARG A 211 -22.16 -0.33 13.74
C ARG A 211 -21.58 -1.60 13.11
N PRO A 212 -21.03 -1.54 11.89
CA PRO A 212 -20.16 -2.61 11.43
C PRO A 212 -19.08 -2.79 12.50
N GLU A 213 -18.79 -4.04 12.85
CA GLU A 213 -17.60 -4.35 13.64
C GLU A 213 -16.43 -3.69 12.91
N LEU A 214 -15.87 -2.65 13.50
CA LEU A 214 -14.74 -1.93 12.93
C LEU A 214 -13.61 -2.94 12.85
N VAL A 215 -13.42 -3.52 11.67
CA VAL A 215 -12.25 -4.32 11.38
C VAL A 215 -11.09 -3.34 11.42
N ASP A 216 -10.34 -3.38 12.50
CA ASP A 216 -9.11 -2.62 12.62
C ASP A 216 -8.14 -3.17 11.57
N LEU A 217 -8.01 -2.42 10.47
CA LEU A 217 -7.09 -2.75 9.38
C LEU A 217 -5.64 -2.52 9.78
N GLY A 218 -5.39 -1.94 10.97
CA GLY A 218 -4.09 -1.51 11.44
C GLY A 218 -3.58 -0.33 10.62
N MET A 219 -3.24 0.79 11.27
CA MET A 219 -2.33 1.74 10.63
C MET A 219 -0.95 1.08 10.59
N PRO A 220 -0.26 1.02 9.44
CA PRO A 220 1.11 0.53 9.39
C PRO A 220 1.96 1.42 10.32
N VAL A 221 2.46 0.83 11.40
CA VAL A 221 3.37 1.48 12.33
C VAL A 221 4.73 1.49 11.64
N PHE A 222 5.18 2.65 11.20
CA PHE A 222 6.57 2.84 10.80
C PHE A 222 7.40 2.81 12.08
N THR A 223 8.11 1.72 12.34
CA THR A 223 9.13 1.69 13.37
C THR A 223 10.30 2.51 12.87
N ASP A 224 10.56 3.64 13.53
CA ASP A 224 11.83 4.34 13.40
C ASP A 224 12.90 3.46 14.05
N ASP A 225 13.34 2.41 13.33
CA ASP A 225 14.53 1.62 13.66
C ASP A 225 15.79 2.45 13.31
N ALA A 226 15.86 3.68 13.82
CA ALA A 226 17.08 4.44 13.88
C ALA A 226 17.93 3.87 15.01
N PRO A 227 19.10 3.27 14.73
CA PRO A 227 20.01 2.82 15.78
C PRO A 227 20.37 4.03 16.66
N PRO A 228 20.41 3.88 17.99
CA PRO A 228 20.80 4.97 18.88
C PRO A 228 22.20 5.47 18.51
N PRO A 229 22.45 6.79 18.53
CA PRO A 229 23.77 7.34 18.25
C PRO A 229 24.77 6.73 19.23
N GLN A 230 25.80 6.06 18.69
CA GLN A 230 26.89 5.55 19.50
C GLN A 230 27.69 6.75 20.06
N PRO A 231 28.08 6.72 21.35
CA PRO A 231 28.89 7.77 21.92
C PRO A 231 30.24 7.85 21.20
N ASP A 232 30.64 9.08 20.87
CA ASP A 232 31.90 9.39 20.19
C ASP A 232 33.10 8.94 21.06
N GLU A 233 34.00 8.14 20.47
CA GLU A 233 35.33 7.77 20.99
C GLU A 233 36.42 8.26 20.04
#